data_AF-A0A852KX41-F1
#
_entry.id   AF-A0A852KX41-F1
#
_cell.length_a   1.000
_cell.length_b   1.000
_cell.length_c   1.000
_cell.angle_alpha   90.00
_cell.angle_beta   90.00
_cell.angle_gamma   90.00
#
_symmetry.space_group_name_H-M   'P 1'
#
loop_
_entity.id
_entity.type
_entity.pdbx_description
1 polymer ?
#
loop_
_entity_poly.entity_id
_entity_poly.type
_entity_poly.pdbx_seq_one_letter_code
_entity_poly.pdbx_strand_id
1 'polypeptide(L)'
;IREHYNYTKDNWESSPSTSRWVISILIVILCCFIVLENLLVLVSVCRNKKFHSAMYIFIGNLAFSDLLAGLAFMANILLSGAATFRLTPVQWFVREGTAFATLAASVFSLLAIAIERHVAITKVKVYGGGKSCRMVVLIGACWVIAAAVGSLPIMGWNCMSDLGDCSTVLPLYSKRYILFVITIFTLILLAILGLYGRIYCIVRSSHAEIASAQTLALLKTVTIVLGAFIACWLPAFIILLLDASCPVRSCRILYKANYFFAFATLNSAANPIIYTLRSRDMRREFLRVLCCCCC
;
A
#
# COMPACT_ATOMS: atom_id res chain seq x y z
N ILE A 1 9.84 25.18 0.11
CA ILE A 1 10.53 23.86 0.20
C ILE A 1 11.84 23.96 0.95
N ARG A 2 12.85 24.72 0.45
CA ARG A 2 14.16 24.80 1.11
C ARG A 2 14.08 25.21 2.59
N GLU A 3 13.27 26.20 2.90
CA GLU A 3 13.02 26.65 4.28
C GLU A 3 12.53 25.51 5.20
N HIS A 4 11.49 24.78 4.80
CA HIS A 4 10.99 23.63 5.56
C HIS A 4 12.03 22.52 5.73
N TYR A 5 12.82 22.23 4.69
CA TYR A 5 13.90 21.25 4.76
C TYR A 5 15.03 21.70 5.68
N ASN A 6 15.39 22.99 5.66
CA ASN A 6 16.37 23.55 6.59
C ASN A 6 15.87 23.44 8.02
N TYR A 7 14.61 23.81 8.27
CA TYR A 7 14.00 23.72 9.60
C TYR A 7 13.97 22.27 10.13
N THR A 8 13.64 21.29 9.29
CA THR A 8 13.47 19.89 9.72
C THR A 8 14.75 19.04 9.69
N LYS A 9 15.65 19.27 8.74
CA LYS A 9 16.80 18.38 8.43
C LYS A 9 18.20 18.99 8.62
N ASP A 10 18.29 20.27 9.00
CA ASP A 10 19.48 21.00 9.45
C ASP A 10 20.84 20.48 8.93
N ASN A 11 21.32 20.98 7.78
CA ASN A 11 22.68 20.76 7.19
C ASN A 11 23.28 19.32 7.20
N TRP A 12 22.53 18.29 7.61
CA TRP A 12 22.97 16.90 7.71
C TRP A 12 23.02 16.21 6.34
N GLU A 13 22.60 16.92 5.29
CA GLU A 13 22.75 16.49 3.90
C GLU A 13 24.16 16.68 3.34
N SER A 14 25.06 17.38 4.03
CA SER A 14 26.33 17.92 3.48
C SER A 14 27.46 16.93 3.17
N SER A 15 27.26 15.61 3.25
CA SER A 15 28.27 14.67 2.70
C SER A 15 27.66 13.41 2.11
N PRO A 16 27.57 13.27 0.76
CA PRO A 16 27.08 12.04 0.13
C PRO A 16 28.03 10.89 0.49
N SER A 17 27.71 10.17 1.56
CA SER A 17 28.40 8.91 1.84
C SER A 17 28.06 7.94 0.72
N THR A 18 29.07 7.24 0.17
CA THR A 18 28.92 6.18 -0.83
C THR A 18 27.79 5.21 -0.48
N SER A 19 27.61 4.93 0.82
CA SER A 19 26.51 4.14 1.37
C SER A 19 25.11 4.63 0.93
N ARG A 20 24.82 5.95 0.96
CA ARG A 20 23.49 6.49 0.57
C ARG A 20 23.14 6.26 -0.90
N TRP A 21 24.13 6.39 -1.78
CA TRP A 21 23.94 6.14 -3.22
C TRP A 21 23.71 4.65 -3.50
N VAL A 22 24.52 3.78 -2.89
CA VAL A 22 24.34 2.32 -2.99
C VAL A 22 22.93 1.92 -2.54
N ILE A 23 22.45 2.45 -1.41
CA ILE A 23 21.10 2.19 -0.90
C ILE A 23 20.03 2.67 -1.88
N SER A 24 20.18 3.88 -2.43
CA SER A 24 19.22 4.42 -3.39
C SER A 24 19.13 3.54 -4.65
N ILE A 25 20.27 3.03 -5.14
CA ILE A 25 20.31 2.09 -6.26
C ILE A 25 19.59 0.78 -5.91
N LEU A 26 19.86 0.20 -4.73
CA LEU A 26 19.18 -1.02 -4.28
C LEU A 26 17.66 -0.84 -4.17
N ILE A 27 17.20 0.31 -3.67
CA ILE A 27 15.77 0.63 -3.59
C ILE A 27 15.17 0.78 -4.99
N VAL A 28 15.87 1.41 -5.93
CA VAL A 28 15.40 1.53 -7.33
C VAL A 28 15.28 0.15 -7.98
N ILE A 29 16.26 -0.74 -7.78
CA ILE A 29 16.20 -2.13 -8.27
C ILE A 29 14.98 -2.85 -7.70
N LEU A 30 14.73 -2.70 -6.39
CA LEU A 30 13.53 -3.25 -5.73
C LEU A 30 12.24 -2.69 -6.35
N CYS A 31 12.18 -1.38 -6.62
CA CYS A 31 11.00 -0.78 -7.26
C CYS A 31 10.78 -1.31 -8.67
N CYS A 32 11.84 -1.46 -9.47
CA CYS A 32 11.76 -2.05 -10.81
C CYS A 32 11.19 -3.47 -10.74
N PHE A 33 11.67 -4.27 -9.78
CA PHE A 33 11.16 -5.62 -9.54
C PHE A 33 9.66 -5.60 -9.19
N ILE A 34 9.23 -4.76 -8.24
CA ILE A 34 7.81 -4.59 -7.85
C ILE A 34 6.94 -4.24 -9.06
N VAL A 35 7.39 -3.27 -9.88
CA VAL A 35 6.65 -2.82 -11.07
C VAL A 35 6.51 -3.96 -12.08
N LEU A 36 7.61 -4.67 -12.37
CA LEU A 36 7.60 -5.78 -13.33
C LEU A 36 6.70 -6.93 -12.89
N GLU A 37 6.81 -7.37 -11.63
CA GLU A 37 6.00 -8.49 -11.12
C GLU A 37 4.50 -8.16 -11.10
N ASN A 38 4.13 -6.96 -10.64
CA ASN A 38 2.73 -6.56 -10.60
C ASN A 38 2.17 -6.26 -12.00
N LEU A 39 3.00 -5.80 -12.94
CA LEU A 39 2.62 -5.70 -14.35
C LEU A 39 2.34 -7.08 -14.95
N LEU A 40 3.16 -8.09 -14.65
CA LEU A 40 2.93 -9.46 -15.09
C LEU A 40 1.62 -10.04 -14.53
N VAL A 41 1.29 -9.75 -13.26
CA VAL A 41 0.00 -10.13 -12.67
C VAL A 41 -1.17 -9.47 -13.41
N LEU A 42 -1.09 -8.16 -13.67
CA LEU A 42 -2.11 -7.43 -14.42
C LEU A 42 -2.31 -7.99 -15.83
N VAL A 43 -1.23 -8.21 -16.57
CA VAL A 43 -1.28 -8.81 -17.92
C VAL A 43 -1.91 -10.20 -17.87
N SER A 44 -1.57 -11.02 -16.87
CA SER A 44 -2.13 -12.36 -16.70
C SER A 44 -3.64 -12.32 -16.45
N VAL A 45 -4.12 -11.39 -15.62
CA VAL A 45 -5.56 -11.19 -15.34
C VAL A 45 -6.29 -10.70 -16.60
N CYS A 46 -5.74 -9.72 -17.32
CA CYS A 46 -6.37 -9.15 -18.51
C CYS A 46 -6.42 -10.13 -19.70
N ARG A 47 -5.40 -10.98 -19.87
CA ARG A 47 -5.36 -11.93 -21.01
C ARG A 47 -6.28 -13.14 -20.82
N ASN A 48 -6.46 -13.62 -19.60
CA ASN A 48 -7.20 -14.84 -19.36
C ASN A 48 -8.66 -14.56 -19.02
N LYS A 49 -9.59 -14.86 -19.94
CA LYS A 49 -11.03 -14.69 -19.72
C LYS A 49 -11.57 -15.48 -18.50
N LYS A 50 -10.89 -16.55 -18.08
CA LYS A 50 -11.23 -17.31 -16.86
C LYS A 50 -11.01 -16.50 -15.57
N PHE A 51 -10.20 -15.44 -15.63
CA PHE A 51 -9.87 -14.55 -14.52
C PHE A 51 -10.74 -13.28 -14.48
N HIS A 52 -11.93 -13.26 -15.11
CA HIS A 52 -12.91 -12.18 -14.94
C HIS A 52 -13.94 -12.43 -13.82
N SER A 53 -13.66 -13.39 -12.95
CA SER A 53 -14.40 -13.55 -11.70
C SER A 53 -14.02 -12.45 -10.71
N ALA A 54 -14.98 -12.08 -9.86
CA ALA A 54 -14.87 -11.25 -8.67
C ALA A 54 -13.48 -11.21 -7.99
N MET A 55 -12.96 -12.38 -7.65
CA MET A 55 -11.71 -12.54 -6.93
C MET A 55 -10.49 -12.04 -7.72
N TYR A 56 -10.49 -12.24 -9.04
CA TYR A 56 -9.37 -11.85 -9.89
C TYR A 56 -9.42 -10.38 -10.27
N ILE A 57 -10.61 -9.77 -10.36
CA ILE A 57 -10.74 -8.30 -10.46
C ILE A 57 -10.12 -7.64 -9.23
N PHE A 58 -10.35 -8.21 -8.04
CA PHE A 58 -9.70 -7.74 -6.82
C PHE A 58 -8.17 -7.90 -6.88
N ILE A 59 -7.67 -9.07 -7.28
CA ILE A 59 -6.22 -9.31 -7.42
C ILE A 59 -5.61 -8.32 -8.42
N GLY A 60 -6.30 -8.05 -9.53
CA GLY A 60 -5.90 -7.03 -10.50
C GLY A 60 -5.84 -5.64 -9.88
N ASN A 61 -6.85 -5.24 -9.10
CA ASN A 61 -6.83 -3.95 -8.41
C ASN A 61 -5.68 -3.83 -7.39
N LEU A 62 -5.40 -4.90 -6.64
CA LEU A 62 -4.27 -4.89 -5.71
C LEU A 62 -2.94 -4.78 -6.46
N ALA A 63 -2.77 -5.54 -7.55
CA ALA A 63 -1.58 -5.44 -8.41
C ALA A 63 -1.44 -4.05 -9.06
N PHE A 64 -2.55 -3.41 -9.45
CA PHE A 64 -2.53 -2.04 -9.96
C PHE A 64 -2.08 -1.02 -8.90
N SER A 65 -2.61 -1.15 -7.68
CA SER A 65 -2.21 -0.30 -6.56
C SER A 65 -0.73 -0.47 -6.21
N ASP A 66 -0.25 -1.72 -6.16
CA ASP A 66 1.15 -2.06 -5.87
C ASP A 66 2.11 -1.61 -6.99
N LEU A 67 1.70 -1.71 -8.26
CA LEU A 67 2.46 -1.18 -9.39
C LEU A 67 2.62 0.34 -9.28
N LEU A 68 1.52 1.05 -8.99
CA LEU A 68 1.56 2.49 -8.79
C LEU A 68 2.38 2.89 -7.56
N ALA A 69 2.31 2.11 -6.48
CA ALA A 69 3.16 2.32 -5.30
C ALA A 69 4.65 2.16 -5.64
N GLY A 70 5.01 1.14 -6.42
CA GLY A 70 6.37 0.94 -6.93
C GLY A 70 6.86 2.10 -7.79
N LEU A 71 6.03 2.60 -8.71
CA LEU A 71 6.34 3.79 -9.52
C LEU A 71 6.47 5.06 -8.68
N ALA A 72 5.56 5.27 -7.72
CA ALA A 72 5.58 6.41 -6.83
C ALA A 72 6.84 6.42 -5.95
N PHE A 73 7.22 5.26 -5.40
CA PHE A 73 8.41 5.14 -4.58
C PHE A 73 9.69 5.30 -5.41
N MET A 74 9.73 4.74 -6.63
CA MET A 74 10.82 4.97 -7.57
C MET A 74 10.99 6.45 -7.90
N ALA A 75 9.89 7.14 -8.23
CA ALA A 75 9.90 8.58 -8.47
C ALA A 75 10.33 9.37 -7.23
N ASN A 76 9.94 8.94 -6.03
CA ASN A 76 10.38 9.55 -4.76
C ASN A 76 11.90 9.52 -4.63
N ILE A 77 12.52 8.35 -4.84
CA ILE A 77 13.97 8.18 -4.76
C ILE A 77 14.70 8.98 -5.86
N LEU A 78 14.24 8.90 -7.11
CA LEU A 78 14.88 9.57 -8.25
C LEU A 78 14.79 11.10 -8.16
N LEU A 79 13.69 11.63 -7.62
CA LEU A 79 13.48 13.06 -7.42
C LEU A 79 13.94 13.54 -6.03
N SER A 80 14.61 12.70 -5.24
CA SER A 80 15.12 13.04 -3.92
C SER A 80 16.44 13.84 -4.00
N GLY A 81 16.97 14.24 -2.84
CA GLY A 81 18.22 14.99 -2.74
C GLY A 81 18.15 16.34 -3.47
N ALA A 82 19.19 16.66 -4.26
CA ALA A 82 19.29 17.95 -4.97
C ALA A 82 18.10 18.23 -5.92
N ALA A 83 17.48 17.18 -6.49
CA ALA A 83 16.32 17.33 -7.35
C ALA A 83 15.08 17.85 -6.59
N THR A 84 14.96 17.55 -5.29
CA THR A 84 13.84 18.00 -4.44
C THR A 84 13.70 19.52 -4.42
N PHE A 85 14.82 20.25 -4.43
CA PHE A 85 14.81 21.70 -4.38
C PHE A 85 14.47 22.37 -5.71
N ARG A 86 14.40 21.60 -6.81
CA ARG A 86 13.95 22.07 -8.12
C ARG A 86 12.45 21.88 -8.34
N LEU A 87 11.76 21.18 -7.43
CA LEU A 87 10.32 20.96 -7.51
C LEU A 87 9.54 22.20 -7.05
N THR A 88 8.38 22.42 -7.65
CA THR A 88 7.35 23.30 -7.08
C THR A 88 6.68 22.63 -5.88
N PRO A 89 6.08 23.38 -4.93
CA PRO A 89 5.35 22.78 -3.81
C PRO A 89 4.27 21.78 -4.26
N VAL A 90 3.54 22.10 -5.33
CA VAL A 90 2.50 21.20 -5.89
C VAL A 90 3.12 19.90 -6.40
N GLN A 91 4.22 19.96 -7.16
CA GLN A 91 4.91 18.74 -7.62
C GLN A 91 5.43 17.90 -6.45
N TRP A 92 5.91 18.54 -5.39
CA TRP A 92 6.36 17.86 -4.18
C TRP A 92 5.18 17.14 -3.49
N PHE A 93 4.03 17.81 -3.33
CA PHE A 93 2.84 17.16 -2.77
C PHE A 93 2.28 16.06 -3.66
N VAL A 94 2.31 16.20 -4.99
CA VAL A 94 1.90 15.12 -5.89
C VAL A 94 2.83 13.91 -5.74
N ARG A 95 4.14 14.12 -5.62
CA ARG A 95 5.12 13.04 -5.42
C ARG A 95 4.85 12.24 -4.15
N GLU A 96 4.72 12.90 -3.00
CA GLU A 96 4.46 12.23 -1.72
C GLU A 96 3.00 11.73 -1.63
N GLY A 97 2.05 12.55 -2.05
CA GLY A 97 0.61 12.29 -2.01
C GLY A 97 0.20 11.09 -2.87
N THR A 98 0.89 10.84 -3.99
CA THR A 98 0.66 9.63 -4.80
C THR A 98 0.99 8.36 -4.00
N ALA A 99 2.11 8.33 -3.26
CA ALA A 99 2.47 7.17 -2.43
C ALA A 99 1.45 6.94 -1.29
N PHE A 100 0.94 8.02 -0.69
CA PHE A 100 -0.15 7.93 0.30
C PHE A 100 -1.47 7.45 -0.33
N ALA A 101 -1.82 7.95 -1.51
CA ALA A 101 -3.05 7.54 -2.20
C ALA A 101 -3.01 6.06 -2.59
N THR A 102 -1.89 5.54 -3.08
CA THR A 102 -1.76 4.10 -3.40
C THR A 102 -1.86 3.23 -2.15
N LEU A 103 -1.25 3.65 -1.04
CA LEU A 103 -1.42 2.96 0.24
C LEU A 103 -2.90 2.97 0.69
N ALA A 104 -3.54 4.14 0.64
CA ALA A 104 -4.95 4.30 1.00
C ALA A 104 -5.84 3.39 0.15
N ALA A 105 -5.61 3.37 -1.17
CA ALA A 105 -6.34 2.52 -2.11
C ALA A 105 -6.21 1.04 -1.75
N SER A 106 -5.00 0.56 -1.42
CA SER A 106 -4.79 -0.82 -0.97
C SER A 106 -5.52 -1.13 0.34
N VAL A 107 -5.42 -0.26 1.35
CA VAL A 107 -6.08 -0.45 2.66
C VAL A 107 -7.60 -0.46 2.54
N PHE A 108 -8.18 0.51 1.81
CA PHE A 108 -9.63 0.55 1.58
C PHE A 108 -10.10 -0.66 0.77
N SER A 109 -9.32 -1.09 -0.22
CA SER A 109 -9.66 -2.27 -1.01
C SER A 109 -9.64 -3.54 -0.15
N LEU A 110 -8.65 -3.70 0.74
CA LEU A 110 -8.59 -4.82 1.71
C LEU A 110 -9.80 -4.83 2.66
N LEU A 111 -10.21 -3.66 3.14
CA LEU A 111 -11.42 -3.52 3.95
C LEU A 111 -12.69 -3.92 3.17
N ALA A 112 -12.82 -3.47 1.92
CA ALA A 112 -13.96 -3.82 1.08
C ALA A 112 -14.07 -5.33 0.87
N ILE A 113 -12.96 -6.04 0.64
CA ILE A 113 -12.95 -7.51 0.59
C ILE A 113 -13.40 -8.11 1.92
N ALA A 114 -12.85 -7.63 3.04
CA ALA A 114 -13.14 -8.18 4.35
C ALA A 114 -14.65 -8.12 4.64
N ILE A 115 -15.26 -6.97 4.34
CA ILE A 115 -16.71 -6.75 4.44
C ILE A 115 -17.46 -7.69 3.49
N GLU A 116 -17.06 -7.76 2.22
CA GLU A 116 -17.73 -8.61 1.24
C GLU A 116 -17.70 -10.09 1.65
N ARG A 117 -16.54 -10.58 2.10
CA ARG A 117 -16.36 -11.95 2.57
C ARG A 117 -17.18 -12.23 3.81
N HIS A 118 -17.19 -11.30 4.76
CA HIS A 118 -18.04 -11.41 5.95
C HIS A 118 -19.52 -11.52 5.57
N VAL A 119 -20.01 -10.67 4.67
CA VAL A 119 -21.40 -10.70 4.20
C VAL A 119 -21.72 -11.99 3.43
N ALA A 120 -20.80 -12.49 2.60
CA ALA A 120 -21.00 -13.71 1.84
C ALA A 120 -21.08 -14.97 2.72
N ILE A 121 -20.40 -14.98 3.87
CA ILE A 121 -20.38 -16.10 4.81
C ILE A 121 -21.57 -16.02 5.79
N THR A 122 -21.91 -14.82 6.27
CA THR A 122 -23.01 -14.61 7.24
C THR A 122 -24.40 -14.66 6.61
N LYS A 123 -24.55 -14.12 5.40
CA LYS A 123 -25.80 -14.20 4.64
C LYS A 123 -25.62 -15.27 3.59
N VAL A 124 -26.24 -16.44 3.78
CA VAL A 124 -26.36 -17.50 2.76
C VAL A 124 -27.15 -16.93 1.58
N LYS A 125 -26.52 -16.12 0.74
CA LYS A 125 -27.13 -15.59 -0.47
C LYS A 125 -26.73 -16.50 -1.62
N VAL A 126 -27.74 -17.13 -2.23
CA VAL A 126 -27.66 -17.64 -3.61
C VAL A 126 -27.39 -16.42 -4.49
N TYR A 127 -26.11 -16.16 -4.75
CA TYR A 127 -25.64 -14.94 -5.40
C TYR A 127 -25.82 -15.04 -6.92
N GLY A 128 -26.93 -14.51 -7.43
CA GLY A 128 -27.19 -14.35 -8.86
C GLY A 128 -26.49 -13.12 -9.47
N GLY A 129 -25.83 -13.32 -10.61
CA GLY A 129 -25.71 -12.39 -11.75
C GLY A 129 -24.89 -11.09 -11.67
N GLY A 130 -24.79 -10.39 -10.53
CA GLY A 130 -24.34 -8.98 -10.50
C GLY A 130 -22.99 -8.65 -9.82
N LYS A 131 -22.16 -9.66 -9.51
CA LYS A 131 -20.97 -9.49 -8.64
C LYS A 131 -19.91 -8.55 -9.20
N SER A 132 -19.56 -8.66 -10.48
CA SER A 132 -18.43 -7.92 -11.06
C SER A 132 -18.68 -6.41 -11.13
N CYS A 133 -19.90 -5.98 -11.48
CA CYS A 133 -20.25 -4.55 -11.51
C CYS A 133 -20.18 -3.91 -10.13
N ARG A 134 -20.75 -4.57 -9.10
CA ARG A 134 -20.69 -4.08 -7.71
C ARG A 134 -19.25 -3.94 -7.22
N MET A 135 -18.38 -4.89 -7.55
CA MET A 135 -16.97 -4.84 -7.14
C MET A 135 -16.20 -3.72 -7.83
N VAL A 136 -16.45 -3.50 -9.12
CA VAL A 136 -15.84 -2.38 -9.85
C VAL A 136 -16.27 -1.04 -9.25
N VAL A 137 -17.55 -0.88 -8.89
CA VAL A 137 -18.04 0.34 -8.21
C VAL A 137 -17.37 0.53 -6.85
N LEU A 138 -17.25 -0.54 -6.04
CA LEU A 138 -16.58 -0.47 -4.74
C LEU A 138 -15.10 -0.08 -4.88
N ILE A 139 -14.40 -0.69 -5.84
CA ILE A 139 -13.00 -0.36 -6.15
C ILE A 139 -12.89 1.11 -6.56
N GLY A 140 -13.74 1.57 -7.48
CA GLY A 140 -13.77 2.97 -7.92
C GLY A 140 -13.99 3.93 -6.74
N ALA A 141 -14.91 3.61 -5.83
CA ALA A 141 -15.13 4.39 -4.62
C ALA A 141 -13.89 4.41 -3.70
N CYS A 142 -13.22 3.26 -3.52
CA CYS A 142 -11.96 3.20 -2.75
C CYS A 142 -10.88 4.10 -3.34
N TRP A 143 -10.73 4.15 -4.67
CA TRP A 143 -9.78 5.03 -5.36
C TRP A 143 -10.12 6.51 -5.19
N VAL A 144 -11.41 6.87 -5.32
CA VAL A 144 -11.86 8.25 -5.11
C VAL A 144 -11.57 8.71 -3.67
N ILE A 145 -11.90 7.88 -2.68
CA ILE A 145 -11.63 8.19 -1.27
C ILE A 145 -10.12 8.27 -1.01
N ALA A 146 -9.33 7.35 -1.58
CA ALA A 146 -7.88 7.34 -1.47
C ALA A 146 -7.24 8.61 -2.05
N ALA A 147 -7.68 9.04 -3.24
CA ALA A 147 -7.21 10.27 -3.88
C ALA A 147 -7.63 11.51 -3.09
N ALA A 148 -8.86 11.53 -2.56
CA ALA A 148 -9.34 12.61 -1.70
C ALA A 148 -8.46 12.75 -0.45
N VAL A 149 -8.22 11.65 0.28
CA VAL A 149 -7.34 11.67 1.46
C VAL A 149 -5.92 12.11 1.10
N GLY A 150 -5.36 11.57 0.01
CA GLY A 150 -4.00 11.90 -0.43
C GLY A 150 -3.82 13.35 -0.92
N SER A 151 -4.89 14.03 -1.34
CA SER A 151 -4.86 15.40 -1.86
C SER A 151 -5.20 16.48 -0.83
N LEU A 152 -5.65 16.12 0.38
CA LEU A 152 -5.93 17.07 1.47
C LEU A 152 -4.76 18.04 1.77
N PRO A 153 -3.47 17.63 1.75
CA PRO A 153 -2.37 18.57 1.95
C PRO A 153 -2.26 19.61 0.83
N ILE A 154 -2.59 19.25 -0.42
CA ILE A 154 -2.62 20.17 -1.56
C ILE A 154 -3.75 21.19 -1.38
N MET A 155 -4.88 20.75 -0.83
CA MET A 155 -6.06 21.59 -0.58
C MET A 155 -5.92 22.51 0.65
N GLY A 156 -4.82 22.43 1.39
CA GLY A 156 -4.50 23.36 2.47
C GLY A 156 -4.14 22.72 3.81
N TRP A 157 -4.30 21.40 3.98
CA TRP A 157 -3.90 20.73 5.24
C TRP A 157 -2.40 20.41 5.27
N ASN A 158 -1.59 21.46 5.17
CA ASN A 158 -0.12 21.40 5.15
C ASN A 158 0.48 22.36 6.19
N CYS A 159 1.80 22.35 6.33
CA CYS A 159 2.52 23.20 7.30
C CYS A 159 3.19 24.42 6.64
N MET A 160 2.76 24.85 5.45
CA MET A 160 3.44 25.92 4.69
C MET A 160 3.49 27.26 5.44
N SER A 161 2.52 27.54 6.31
CA SER A 161 2.45 28.77 7.12
C SER A 161 2.90 28.59 8.57
N ASP A 162 3.18 27.36 9.02
CA ASP A 162 3.54 27.05 10.40
C ASP A 162 4.65 25.99 10.45
N LEU A 163 5.89 26.44 10.56
CA LEU A 163 7.07 25.58 10.63
C LEU A 163 7.03 24.64 11.85
N GLY A 164 6.43 25.06 12.97
CA GLY A 164 6.36 24.26 14.19
C GLY A 164 5.50 23.00 14.05
N ASP A 165 4.52 23.04 13.15
CA ASP A 165 3.64 21.92 12.83
C ASP A 165 4.20 20.98 11.73
N CYS A 166 5.39 21.27 11.18
CA CYS A 166 5.98 20.46 10.11
C CYS A 166 6.56 19.13 10.61
N SER A 167 6.33 18.08 9.83
CA SER A 167 6.89 16.74 10.00
C SER A 167 8.39 16.69 9.65
N THR A 168 9.18 15.92 10.41
CA THR A 168 10.61 15.72 10.14
C THR A 168 10.83 14.79 8.94
N VAL A 169 9.97 13.78 8.81
CA VAL A 169 10.04 12.78 7.73
C VAL A 169 9.59 13.40 6.40
N LEU A 170 8.48 14.16 6.42
CA LEU A 170 7.83 14.80 5.29
C LEU A 170 7.74 16.32 5.50
N PRO A 171 8.78 17.11 5.14
CA PRO A 171 8.92 18.49 5.59
C PRO A 171 7.80 19.49 5.25
N LEU A 172 6.93 19.21 4.28
CA LEU A 172 5.78 20.09 3.95
C LEU A 172 4.44 19.57 4.53
N TYR A 173 4.42 18.37 5.11
CA TYR A 173 3.24 17.81 5.74
C TYR A 173 3.09 18.31 7.18
N SER A 174 1.85 18.60 7.56
CA SER A 174 1.48 18.85 8.96
C SER A 174 1.55 17.56 9.76
N LYS A 175 2.12 17.61 10.97
CA LYS A 175 2.11 16.50 11.93
C LYS A 175 0.69 16.03 12.26
N ARG A 176 -0.27 16.97 12.34
CA ARG A 176 -1.69 16.68 12.60
C ARG A 176 -2.32 15.88 11.47
N TYR A 177 -2.01 16.22 10.22
CA TYR A 177 -2.46 15.45 9.07
C TYR A 177 -1.87 14.03 9.09
N ILE A 178 -0.56 13.89 9.37
CA ILE A 178 0.09 12.58 9.45
C ILE A 178 -0.57 11.72 10.54
N LEU A 179 -0.82 12.30 11.71
CA LEU A 179 -1.52 11.63 12.81
C LEU A 179 -2.92 11.17 12.39
N PHE A 180 -3.70 12.05 11.73
CA PHE A 180 -5.02 11.73 11.21
C PHE A 180 -5.01 10.51 10.27
N VAL A 181 -4.09 10.47 9.30
CA VAL A 181 -3.97 9.36 8.35
C VAL A 181 -3.59 8.06 9.06
N ILE A 182 -2.60 8.08 9.96
CA ILE A 182 -2.18 6.90 10.73
C ILE A 182 -3.35 6.38 11.56
N THR A 183 -4.08 7.25 12.25
CA THR A 183 -5.23 6.86 13.07
C THR A 183 -6.30 6.19 12.21
N ILE A 184 -6.67 6.76 11.06
CA ILE A 184 -7.64 6.15 10.14
C ILE A 184 -7.17 4.77 9.66
N PHE A 185 -5.92 4.65 9.19
CA PHE A 185 -5.42 3.36 8.70
C PHE A 185 -5.32 2.31 9.80
N THR A 186 -4.92 2.71 11.01
CA THR A 186 -4.89 1.81 12.16
C THR A 186 -6.28 1.30 12.51
N LEU A 187 -7.28 2.19 12.55
CA LEU A 187 -8.68 1.81 12.81
C LEU A 187 -9.21 0.86 11.73
N ILE A 188 -8.89 1.09 10.46
CA ILE A 188 -9.28 0.20 9.37
C ILE A 188 -8.62 -1.17 9.51
N LEU A 189 -7.33 -1.24 9.83
CA LEU A 189 -6.64 -2.52 10.05
C LEU A 189 -7.24 -3.30 11.23
N LEU A 190 -7.58 -2.62 12.33
CA LEU A 190 -8.28 -3.24 13.45
C LEU A 190 -9.67 -3.74 13.06
N ALA A 191 -10.41 -2.98 12.24
CA ALA A 191 -11.70 -3.41 11.72
C ALA A 191 -11.57 -4.66 10.82
N ILE A 192 -10.55 -4.71 9.95
CA ILE A 192 -10.25 -5.89 9.12
C ILE A 192 -9.96 -7.10 10.00
N LEU A 193 -9.10 -6.95 11.01
CA LEU A 193 -8.78 -8.03 11.97
C LEU A 193 -10.03 -8.50 12.72
N GLY A 194 -10.87 -7.58 13.19
CA GLY A 194 -12.14 -7.90 13.84
C GLY A 194 -13.10 -8.66 12.93
N LEU A 195 -13.25 -8.25 11.67
CA LEU A 195 -14.07 -8.94 10.67
C LEU A 195 -13.55 -10.36 10.41
N TYR A 196 -12.25 -10.53 10.20
CA TYR A 196 -11.67 -11.86 9.97
C TYR A 196 -11.72 -12.74 11.22
N GLY A 197 -11.55 -12.18 12.42
CA GLY A 197 -11.76 -12.90 13.68
C GLY A 197 -13.20 -13.41 13.81
N ARG A 198 -14.19 -12.56 13.49
CA ARG A 198 -15.60 -12.98 13.45
C ARG A 198 -15.85 -14.09 12.44
N ILE A 199 -15.30 -13.97 11.22
CA ILE A 199 -15.43 -15.01 10.19
C ILE A 199 -14.81 -16.34 10.67
N TYR A 200 -13.62 -16.29 11.28
CA TYR A 200 -12.96 -17.49 11.81
C TYR A 200 -13.82 -18.19 12.88
N CYS A 201 -14.37 -17.41 13.82
CA CYS A 201 -15.26 -17.96 14.86
C CYS A 201 -16.51 -18.62 14.26
N ILE A 202 -17.15 -17.99 13.27
CA ILE A 202 -18.35 -18.53 12.60
C ILE A 202 -18.04 -19.84 11.86
N VAL A 203 -16.91 -19.90 11.16
CA VAL A 203 -16.49 -21.10 10.44
C VAL A 203 -16.15 -22.22 11.42
N ARG A 204 -15.53 -21.90 12.57
CA ARG A 204 -15.19 -22.89 13.60
C ARG A 204 -16.43 -23.42 14.32
N SER A 205 -17.46 -22.60 14.52
CA SER A 205 -18.73 -23.03 15.14
C SER A 205 -19.65 -23.79 14.20
N SER A 206 -19.48 -23.64 12.88
CA SER A 206 -20.30 -24.33 11.88
C SER A 206 -19.73 -25.73 11.62
N HIS A 207 -20.29 -26.77 12.25
CA HIS A 207 -19.90 -28.19 12.15
C HIS A 207 -20.05 -28.84 10.73
N ALA A 208 -20.15 -28.05 9.65
CA ALA A 208 -20.26 -28.54 8.28
C ALA A 208 -18.88 -28.80 7.65
N GLU A 209 -18.43 -30.06 7.70
CA GLU A 209 -17.09 -30.55 7.32
C GLU A 209 -16.55 -30.03 5.97
N ILE A 210 -17.34 -30.05 4.90
CA ILE A 210 -16.81 -29.87 3.53
C ILE A 210 -16.77 -28.38 3.08
N ALA A 211 -17.81 -27.59 3.41
CA ALA A 211 -17.83 -26.15 3.11
C ALA A 211 -16.89 -25.36 4.03
N SER A 212 -16.63 -25.86 5.25
CA SER A 212 -15.66 -25.24 6.17
C SER A 212 -14.24 -25.32 5.61
N ALA A 213 -13.82 -26.44 5.01
CA ALA A 213 -12.45 -26.64 4.54
C ALA A 213 -12.02 -25.66 3.42
N GLN A 214 -12.87 -25.46 2.40
CA GLN A 214 -12.60 -24.47 1.33
C GLN A 214 -12.58 -23.04 1.89
N THR A 215 -13.50 -22.72 2.81
CA THR A 215 -13.58 -21.42 3.47
C THR A 215 -12.36 -21.17 4.37
N LEU A 216 -11.88 -22.19 5.07
CA LEU A 216 -10.69 -22.16 5.92
C LEU A 216 -9.40 -21.99 5.08
N ALA A 217 -9.33 -22.63 3.92
CA ALA A 217 -8.21 -22.47 3.00
C ALA A 217 -8.12 -21.04 2.43
N LEU A 218 -9.28 -20.43 2.13
CA LEU A 218 -9.37 -19.04 1.72
C LEU A 218 -9.01 -18.08 2.86
N LEU A 219 -9.52 -18.32 4.07
CA LEU A 219 -9.17 -17.55 5.26
C LEU A 219 -7.68 -17.60 5.54
N LYS A 220 -7.05 -18.78 5.46
CA LYS A 220 -5.61 -18.93 5.63
C LYS A 220 -4.83 -18.05 4.65
N THR A 221 -5.24 -17.97 3.38
CA THR A 221 -4.59 -17.09 2.39
C THR A 221 -4.76 -15.62 2.74
N VAL A 222 -5.97 -15.19 3.14
CA VAL A 222 -6.16 -13.78 3.51
C VAL A 222 -5.45 -13.40 4.81
N THR A 223 -5.45 -14.28 5.82
CA THR A 223 -4.67 -14.08 7.05
C THR A 223 -3.18 -13.94 6.76
N ILE A 224 -2.62 -14.73 5.82
CA ILE A 224 -1.22 -14.60 5.41
C ILE A 224 -0.98 -13.24 4.73
N VAL A 225 -1.83 -12.85 3.78
CA VAL A 225 -1.68 -11.54 3.08
C VAL A 225 -1.81 -10.37 4.06
N LEU A 226 -2.79 -10.41 4.96
CA LEU A 226 -2.98 -9.38 5.98
C LEU A 226 -1.83 -9.34 6.99
N GLY A 227 -1.34 -10.51 7.41
CA GLY A 227 -0.19 -10.62 8.31
C GLY A 227 1.08 -10.05 7.68
N ALA A 228 1.33 -10.34 6.40
CA ALA A 228 2.44 -9.75 5.64
C ALA A 228 2.29 -8.23 5.54
N PHE A 229 1.08 -7.73 5.24
CA PHE A 229 0.80 -6.29 5.20
C PHE A 229 1.13 -5.62 6.53
N ILE A 230 0.61 -6.13 7.66
CA ILE A 230 0.86 -5.56 8.98
C ILE A 230 2.35 -5.61 9.31
N ALA A 231 3.02 -6.75 9.07
CA ALA A 231 4.44 -6.90 9.38
C ALA A 231 5.31 -5.89 8.60
N CYS A 232 5.02 -5.67 7.32
CA CYS A 232 5.75 -4.72 6.47
C CYS A 232 5.46 -3.26 6.81
N TRP A 233 4.20 -2.91 7.11
CA TRP A 233 3.78 -1.52 7.31
C TRP A 233 3.90 -1.02 8.75
N LEU A 234 3.87 -1.92 9.74
CA LEU A 234 3.95 -1.55 11.16
C LEU A 234 5.20 -0.70 11.49
N PRO A 235 6.42 -1.03 11.02
CA PRO A 235 7.59 -0.19 11.28
C PRO A 235 7.45 1.23 10.74
N ALA A 236 6.86 1.40 9.55
CA ALA A 236 6.61 2.72 8.96
C ALA A 236 5.56 3.50 9.75
N PHE A 237 4.48 2.86 10.21
CA PHE A 237 3.47 3.50 11.05
C PHE A 237 4.05 3.95 12.40
N ILE A 238 4.91 3.14 13.02
CA ILE A 238 5.60 3.51 14.25
C ILE A 238 6.48 4.75 14.03
N ILE A 239 7.24 4.81 12.94
CA ILE A 239 8.09 5.97 12.62
C ILE A 239 7.27 7.23 12.37
N LEU A 240 6.16 7.12 11.64
CA LEU A 240 5.28 8.27 11.40
C LEU A 240 4.56 8.74 12.68
N LEU A 241 4.19 7.83 13.57
CA LEU A 241 3.60 8.17 14.88
C LEU A 241 4.62 8.85 15.79
N LEU A 242 5.86 8.36 15.78
CA LEU A 242 6.97 9.00 16.46
C LEU A 242 7.23 10.41 15.90
N ASP A 243 7.18 10.59 14.58
CA ASP A 243 7.38 11.90 13.94
C ASP A 243 6.28 12.91 14.31
N ALA A 244 5.02 12.45 14.40
CA ALA A 244 3.91 13.29 14.85
C ALA A 244 4.04 13.72 16.32
N SER A 245 4.70 12.90 17.15
CA SER A 245 4.82 13.10 18.60
C SER A 245 6.15 13.71 19.05
N CYS A 246 7.18 13.63 18.20
CA CYS A 246 8.53 14.09 18.55
C CYS A 246 8.75 15.55 18.10
N PRO A 247 9.39 16.39 18.93
CA PRO A 247 9.83 17.70 18.49
C PRO A 247 10.83 17.60 17.33
N VAL A 248 10.81 18.61 16.46
CA VAL A 248 11.69 18.67 15.30
C VAL A 248 13.16 18.67 15.76
N ARG A 249 14.02 17.91 15.07
CA ARG A 249 15.45 17.69 15.39
C ARG A 249 15.77 16.90 16.66
N SER A 250 14.79 16.41 17.41
CA SER A 250 15.07 15.60 18.61
C SER A 250 15.31 14.11 18.30
N CYS A 251 14.49 13.52 17.41
CA CYS A 251 14.52 12.09 17.13
C CYS A 251 15.41 11.74 15.93
N ARG A 252 16.65 11.29 16.20
CA ARG A 252 17.63 10.92 15.15
C ARG A 252 17.17 9.80 14.22
N ILE A 253 16.30 8.90 14.68
CA ILE A 253 15.79 7.78 13.89
C ILE A 253 14.92 8.23 12.71
N LEU A 254 14.27 9.40 12.81
CA LEU A 254 13.39 9.94 11.77
C LEU A 254 14.13 10.27 10.46
N TYR A 255 15.42 10.62 10.55
CA TYR A 255 16.26 10.85 9.36
C TYR A 255 16.57 9.58 8.57
N LYS A 256 16.26 8.41 9.14
CA LYS A 256 16.41 7.08 8.54
C LYS A 256 15.06 6.51 8.06
N ALA A 257 14.01 7.32 7.96
CA ALA A 257 12.66 6.89 7.56
C ALA A 257 12.61 6.12 6.23
N ASN A 258 13.49 6.43 5.27
CA ASN A 258 13.53 5.76 3.97
C ASN A 258 13.72 4.25 4.07
N TYR A 259 14.43 3.73 5.08
CA TYR A 259 14.58 2.28 5.26
C TYR A 259 13.26 1.61 5.66
N PHE A 260 12.47 2.30 6.49
CA PHE A 260 11.18 1.80 6.95
C PHE A 260 10.15 1.82 5.82
N PHE A 261 10.17 2.85 4.96
CA PHE A 261 9.34 2.87 3.75
C PHE A 261 9.79 1.83 2.72
N ALA A 262 11.10 1.64 2.52
CA ALA A 262 11.60 0.58 1.66
C ALA A 262 11.17 -0.81 2.16
N PHE A 263 11.22 -1.05 3.47
CA PHE A 263 10.70 -2.27 4.08
C PHE A 263 9.18 -2.42 3.88
N ALA A 264 8.41 -1.34 4.00
CA ALA A 264 6.98 -1.35 3.71
C ALA A 264 6.69 -1.73 2.25
N THR A 265 7.51 -1.27 1.29
CA THR A 265 7.33 -1.63 -0.13
C THR A 265 7.58 -3.11 -0.44
N LEU A 266 8.26 -3.87 0.43
CA LEU A 266 8.39 -5.32 0.27
C LEU A 266 7.02 -6.04 0.32
N ASN A 267 6.02 -5.44 0.95
CA ASN A 267 4.64 -5.96 0.88
C ASN A 267 4.15 -6.07 -0.57
N SER A 268 4.43 -5.09 -1.40
CA SER A 268 4.02 -5.05 -2.81
C SER A 268 4.78 -6.08 -3.67
N ALA A 269 5.97 -6.52 -3.25
CA ALA A 269 6.70 -7.65 -3.86
C ALA A 269 6.18 -9.02 -3.37
N ALA A 270 5.71 -9.11 -2.12
CA ALA A 270 5.23 -10.36 -1.55
C ALA A 270 3.93 -10.85 -2.23
N ASN A 271 3.07 -9.95 -2.70
CA ASN A 271 1.76 -10.28 -3.24
C ASN A 271 1.80 -11.23 -4.46
N PRO A 272 2.53 -10.93 -5.56
CA PRO A 272 2.69 -11.84 -6.69
C PRO A 272 3.25 -13.23 -6.30
N ILE A 273 4.23 -13.27 -5.39
CA ILE A 273 4.82 -14.52 -4.88
C ILE A 273 3.76 -15.35 -4.16
N ILE A 274 2.95 -14.74 -3.29
CA ILE A 274 1.86 -15.44 -2.60
C ILE A 274 0.86 -16.01 -3.62
N TYR A 275 0.50 -15.27 -4.67
CA TYR A 275 -0.46 -15.73 -5.66
C TYR A 275 0.05 -16.92 -6.48
N THR A 276 1.31 -16.88 -6.93
CA THR A 276 1.92 -17.95 -7.73
C THR A 276 2.14 -19.22 -6.91
N LEU A 277 2.42 -19.10 -5.60
CA LEU A 277 2.52 -20.25 -4.70
C LEU A 277 1.16 -20.86 -4.35
N ARG A 278 0.10 -20.04 -4.29
CA ARG A 278 -1.24 -20.48 -3.84
C ARG A 278 -2.16 -20.91 -4.98
N SER A 279 -1.94 -20.46 -6.21
CA SER A 279 -2.79 -20.78 -7.36
C SER A 279 -1.98 -21.36 -8.52
N ARG A 280 -2.24 -22.65 -8.82
CA ARG A 280 -1.65 -23.34 -9.98
C ARG A 280 -2.05 -22.70 -11.31
N ASP A 281 -3.22 -22.07 -11.37
CA ASP A 281 -3.71 -21.40 -12.58
C ASP A 281 -3.01 -20.07 -12.80
N MET A 282 -2.82 -19.26 -11.74
CA MET A 282 -2.00 -18.04 -11.82
C MET A 282 -0.56 -18.39 -12.19
N ARG A 283 0.03 -19.40 -11.56
CA ARG A 283 1.40 -19.84 -11.87
C ARG A 283 1.56 -20.24 -13.33
N ARG A 284 0.60 -20.99 -13.90
CA ARG A 284 0.64 -21.41 -15.30
C ARG A 284 0.53 -20.22 -16.26
N GLU A 285 -0.34 -19.26 -15.99
CA GLU A 285 -0.40 -18.06 -16.84
C GLU A 285 0.80 -17.15 -16.69
N PHE A 286 1.31 -16.99 -15.48
CA PHE A 286 2.52 -16.20 -15.23
C PHE A 286 3.69 -16.74 -16.07
N LEU A 287 3.89 -18.06 -16.07
CA LEU A 287 4.89 -18.73 -16.92
C LEU A 287 4.59 -18.55 -18.41
N ARG A 288 3.32 -18.64 -18.83
CA ARG A 288 2.95 -18.43 -20.25
C ARG A 288 3.27 -17.01 -20.72
N VAL A 289 2.97 -16.00 -19.91
CA VAL A 289 3.28 -14.60 -20.23
C VAL A 289 4.78 -14.40 -20.32
N LEU A 290 5.56 -14.92 -19.36
CA LEU A 290 7.02 -14.90 -19.40
C LEU A 290 7.58 -15.56 -20.67
N CYS A 291 7.10 -16.77 -21.02
CA CYS A 291 7.55 -17.46 -22.22
C CYS A 291 7.19 -16.71 -23.52
N CYS A 292 6.01 -16.08 -23.59
CA CYS A 292 5.62 -15.28 -24.75
C CYS A 292 6.35 -13.92 -24.84
N CYS A 293 6.86 -13.39 -23.73
CA CYS A 293 7.69 -12.18 -23.71
C CYS A 293 9.18 -12.45 -23.99
N CYS A 294 9.60 -13.73 -23.90
CA CYS A 294 10.96 -14.18 -24.22
C CYS A 294 11.10 -14.78 -25.64
N CYS A 295 10.11 -14.59 -26.52
CA CYS A 295 10.13 -15.00 -27.92
C CYS A 295 10.02 -13.79 -28.85
#